data_AF-A0A351YZX8-F1
#
_entry.id   AF-A0A351YZX8-F1
#
_cell.length_a   1.000
_cell.length_b   1.000
_cell.length_c   1.000
_cell.angle_alpha   90.00
_cell.angle_beta   90.00
_cell.angle_gamma   90.00
#
_symmetry.space_group_name_H-M   'P 1'
#
loop_
_entity.id
_entity.type
_entity.pdbx_description
1 polymer ?
#
loop_
_entity_poly.entity_id
_entity_poly.type
_entity_poly.pdbx_seq_one_letter_code
_entity_poly.pdbx_strand_id
1 'polypeptide(L)' 'AAKVANQDSSIPKNTAAVPGTVLSYNKQRGILIQTGDGVLIATELQWQAKKAMDYKSFMNGARNFIGSVLE' A
#
# COMPACT_ATOMS: atom_id res chain seq x y z
N ALA A 1 12.77 -12.37 -8.18
CA ALA A 1 13.09 -12.18 -6.75
C ALA A 1 11.85 -11.61 -6.04
N ALA A 2 10.91 -12.48 -5.66
CA ALA A 2 9.76 -12.08 -4.86
C ALA A 2 10.23 -11.97 -3.41
N LYS A 3 10.47 -10.74 -2.93
CA LYS A 3 10.72 -10.50 -1.50
C LYS A 3 9.40 -10.74 -0.77
N VAL A 4 9.16 -11.99 -0.40
CA VAL A 4 8.08 -12.39 0.48
C VAL A 4 8.20 -11.55 1.75
N ALA A 5 7.16 -10.77 2.04
CA ALA A 5 7.03 -9.93 3.22
C ALA A 5 6.83 -10.75 4.50
N ASN A 6 7.59 -11.84 4.67
CA ASN A 6 7.54 -12.64 5.87
C ASN A 6 8.31 -11.91 6.97
N GLN A 7 7.53 -11.32 7.88
CA GLN A 7 7.89 -10.91 9.24
C GLN A 7 8.66 -9.59 9.36
N ASP A 8 7.99 -8.49 9.00
CA ASP A 8 8.27 -7.21 9.65
C ASP A 8 7.27 -7.03 10.78
N SER A 9 7.70 -7.15 12.04
CA SER A 9 6.87 -6.93 13.22
C SER A 9 6.32 -5.49 13.31
N SER A 10 6.80 -4.59 12.44
CA SER A 10 6.31 -3.22 12.28
C SER A 10 5.03 -3.10 11.43
N ILE A 11 4.59 -4.16 10.75
CA ILE A 11 3.37 -4.13 9.92
C ILE A 11 2.21 -4.72 10.74
N PRO A 12 1.17 -3.92 11.06
CA PRO A 12 0.00 -4.42 11.76
C PRO A 12 -0.70 -5.46 10.87
N LYS A 13 -0.79 -6.70 11.35
CA LYS A 13 -1.40 -7.81 10.60
C LYS A 13 -2.94 -7.75 10.57
N ASN A 14 -3.53 -7.06 11.53
CA ASN A 14 -4.98 -6.91 11.65
C ASN A 14 -5.27 -5.52 12.19
N THR A 15 -5.43 -4.57 11.28
CA THR A 15 -6.09 -3.31 11.61
C THR A 15 -7.58 -3.56 11.33
N ALA A 16 -8.46 -3.28 12.30
CA ALA A 16 -9.92 -3.41 12.15
C ALA A 16 -10.54 -2.45 11.10
N ALA A 17 -9.75 -1.96 10.14
CA ALA A 17 -10.20 -1.14 9.03
C ALA A 17 -10.82 -2.01 7.93
N VAL A 18 -11.60 -1.34 7.08
CA VAL A 18 -12.30 -1.97 5.97
C VAL A 18 -11.28 -2.51 4.94
N PRO A 19 -11.48 -3.71 4.38
CA PRO A 19 -10.68 -4.19 3.26
C PRO A 19 -10.64 -3.16 2.11
N GLY A 20 -9.46 -2.92 1.56
CA GLY A 20 -9.21 -1.85 0.58
C GLY A 20 -8.73 -0.53 1.21
N THR A 21 -8.73 -0.39 2.53
CA THR A 21 -8.23 0.83 3.20
C THR A 21 -6.72 0.95 3.05
N VAL A 22 -6.24 2.07 2.49
CA VAL A 22 -4.82 2.41 2.47
C VAL A 22 -4.39 2.90 3.85
N LEU A 23 -3.61 2.11 4.58
CA LEU A 23 -3.24 2.39 5.97
C LEU A 23 -2.16 3.47 6.08
N SER A 24 -1.07 3.28 5.33
CA SER A 24 0.11 4.16 5.31
C SER A 24 1.05 3.72 4.19
N TYR A 25 2.20 4.36 4.05
CA TYR A 25 3.27 3.85 3.20
C TYR A 25 4.59 3.81 3.97
N ASN A 26 5.36 2.75 3.76
CA ASN A 26 6.70 2.59 4.28
C ASN A 26 7.70 3.00 3.19
N LYS A 27 8.56 3.98 3.52
CA LYS A 27 9.58 4.53 2.59
C LYS A 27 10.55 3.49 2.03
N GLN A 28 10.71 2.33 2.67
CA GLN A 28 11.58 1.23 2.25
C GLN A 28 10.84 0.06 1.59
N ARG A 29 9.53 -0.09 1.84
CA ARG A 29 8.76 -1.27 1.40
C ARG A 29 7.66 -0.98 0.39
N GLY A 30 6.92 0.12 0.50
CA GLY A 30 5.76 0.39 -0.34
C GLY A 30 4.54 0.87 0.42
N ILE A 31 3.39 0.87 -0.24
CA ILE A 31 2.10 1.30 0.30
C ILE A 31 1.41 0.11 0.99
N LEU A 32 0.99 0.29 2.23
CA LEU A 32 0.28 -0.69 3.03
C LEU A 32 -1.23 -0.56 2.83
N ILE A 33 -1.86 -1.62 2.37
CA ILE A 33 -3.29 -1.68 2.09
C ILE A 33 -3.89 -2.82 2.92
N GLN A 34 -4.90 -2.50 3.73
CA GLN A 34 -5.66 -3.48 4.50
C GLN A 34 -6.41 -4.38 3.52
N THR A 35 -6.33 -5.69 3.72
CA THR A 35 -7.13 -6.67 2.98
C THR A 35 -8.10 -7.37 3.94
N GLY A 36 -8.88 -8.35 3.47
CA GLY A 36 -9.75 -9.13 4.36
C GLY A 36 -8.98 -9.80 5.49
N ASP A 37 -7.83 -10.39 5.16
CA ASP A 37 -6.91 -10.99 6.12
C ASP A 37 -5.48 -10.56 5.79
N GLY A 38 -4.88 -9.76 6.67
CA GLY A 38 -3.53 -9.23 6.49
C GLY A 38 -3.45 -7.91 5.70
N VAL A 39 -2.22 -7.55 5.34
CA VAL A 39 -1.88 -6.30 4.66
C VAL A 39 -1.11 -6.59 3.37
N LEU A 40 -1.57 -5.98 2.27
CA LEU A 40 -0.89 -5.98 0.99
C LEU A 40 0.09 -4.80 0.92
N ILE A 41 1.29 -5.06 0.39
CA ILE A 41 2.31 -4.01 0.17
C ILE A 41 2.44 -3.76 -1.33
N ALA A 42 1.98 -2.60 -1.80
CA ALA A 42 2.12 -2.19 -3.19
C ALA A 42 3.43 -1.41 -3.40
N THR A 43 4.32 -1.94 -4.23
CA THR A 43 5.61 -1.32 -4.60
C THR A 43 5.52 -0.49 -5.88
N GLU A 44 4.62 -0.84 -6.79
CA GLU A 44 4.43 -0.15 -8.07
C GLU A 44 2.94 0.00 -8.33
N LEU A 45 2.53 1.18 -8.79
CA LEU A 45 1.14 1.52 -9.09
C LEU A 45 1.07 2.32 -10.38
N GLN A 46 -0.11 2.30 -11.00
CA GLN A 46 -0.36 3.00 -12.25
C GLN A 46 -1.59 3.88 -12.09
N TRP A 47 -1.45 5.18 -12.38
CA TRP A 47 -2.61 6.05 -12.55
C TRP A 47 -3.37 5.69 -13.82
N GLN A 48 -4.68 5.84 -13.79
CA GLN A 48 -5.52 5.68 -14.97
C GLN A 48 -4.95 6.51 -16.13
N ALA A 49 -4.67 5.85 -17.26
CA ALA A 49 -4.06 6.41 -18.47
C ALA A 49 -2.61 6.95 -18.35
N LYS A 50 -1.86 6.62 -17.29
CA LYS A 50 -0.41 6.93 -17.20
C LYS A 50 0.43 5.66 -17.19
N LYS A 51 1.76 5.79 -17.21
CA LYS A 51 2.68 4.66 -17.02
C LYS A 51 2.70 4.21 -15.56
N ALA A 52 3.00 2.93 -15.34
CA ALA A 52 3.31 2.42 -14.01
C ALA A 52 4.51 3.19 -13.43
N MET A 53 4.47 3.43 -12.13
CA MET A 53 5.47 4.19 -11.40
C MET A 53 5.69 3.60 -10.01
N ASP A 54 6.80 3.96 -9.39
CA ASP A 54 7.10 3.52 -8.03
C ASP A 54 6.15 4.16 -7.02
N TYR A 55 5.97 3.47 -5.88
CA TYR A 55 5.15 3.97 -4.78
C TYR A 55 5.56 5.38 -4.31
N LYS A 56 6.84 5.74 -4.38
CA LYS A 56 7.33 7.07 -3.96
C LYS A 56 6.80 8.16 -4.88
N SER A 57 6.94 8.00 -6.18
CA SER A 57 6.44 8.96 -7.16
C SER A 57 4.92 8.98 -7.20
N PHE A 58 4.28 7.82 -6.99
CA PHE A 58 2.83 7.75 -6.82
C PHE A 58 2.35 8.63 -5.65
N MET A 59 2.96 8.47 -4.46
CA MET A 59 2.60 9.24 -3.26
C MET A 59 2.80 10.76 -3.42
N ASN A 60 3.75 11.19 -4.24
CA ASN A 60 3.92 12.62 -4.55
C ASN A 60 2.71 13.23 -5.27
N GLY A 61 2.00 12.43 -6.08
CA GLY A 61 0.77 12.85 -6.76
C GLY A 61 -0.52 12.53 -6.01
N ALA A 62 -0.45 11.71 -4.95
CA ALA A 62 -1.60 11.09 -4.30
C ALA A 62 -1.79 11.63 -2.86
N ARG A 63 -2.05 12.93 -2.74
CA ARG A 63 -2.09 13.65 -1.46
C ARG A 63 -3.18 13.15 -0.49
N ASN A 64 -4.27 12.59 -1.02
CA ASN A 64 -5.40 12.05 -0.25
C ASN A 64 -5.50 10.51 -0.33
N PHE A 65 -4.38 9.84 -0.63
CA PHE A 65 -4.39 8.39 -0.82
C PHE A 65 -4.33 7.60 0.49
N ILE A 66 -3.68 8.14 1.53
CA ILE A 66 -3.69 7.49 2.85
C ILE A 66 -5.07 7.68 3.47
N GLY A 67 -5.68 6.60 3.93
CA GLY A 67 -7.02 6.56 4.50
C GLY A 67 -8.13 6.37 3.46
N SER A 68 -7.83 6.40 2.16
CA SER A 68 -8.83 6.08 1.12
C SER A 68 -9.13 4.58 1.10
N VAL A 69 -10.38 4.24 0.79
CA VAL A 69 -10.79 2.87 0.48
C VAL A 69 -10.73 2.68 -1.03
N LEU A 70 -10.04 1.63 -1.47
CA LEU A 70 -10.01 1.21 -2.87
C LEU A 70 -11.29 0.41 -3.17
N GLU A 71 -12.14 0.95 -4.04
CA GLU A 71 -13.37 0.31 -4.54
C GLU A 71 -13.18 -0.28 -5.95
#